data_AF-A0A353GQ22-F1
#
_entry.id   AF-A0A353GQ22-F1
#
_cell.length_a   1.000
_cell.length_b   1.000
_cell.length_c   1.000
_cell.angle_alpha   90.00
_cell.angle_beta   90.00
_cell.angle_gamma   90.00
#
_symmetry.space_group_name_H-M   'P 1'
#
loop_
_entity.id
_entity.type
_entity.pdbx_description
1 polymer ?
#
loop_
_entity_poly.entity_id
_entity_poly.type
_entity_poly.pdbx_seq_one_letter_code
_entity_poly.pdbx_strand_id
1 'polypeptide(L)'
;MDKEIILNWLEEIAQGKAQPEEVLKKLNDFPYQNLGFANIDTHRNLRNGNSEVIYCPGKTIEQIVAIFKALAAQSLNVMASRATSDVFEEIKAQVPEAEYFEKAKIVALWRNKKTSSGIIGVLSAGTADLAVAEEACITAEILGSQVRRIYDV
;
A
#
# COMPACT_ATOMS: atom_id res chain seq x y z
N MET A 1 0.40 -16.40 -6.68
CA MET A 1 0.35 -17.52 -5.72
C MET A 1 1.79 -17.91 -5.49
N ASP A 2 2.35 -17.59 -4.33
CA ASP A 2 3.73 -17.98 -4.05
C ASP A 2 3.69 -19.47 -3.74
N LYS A 3 3.86 -20.28 -4.79
CA LYS A 3 3.81 -21.73 -4.71
C LYS A 3 4.77 -22.24 -3.63
N GLU A 4 5.87 -21.51 -3.41
CA GLU A 4 6.87 -21.76 -2.38
C GLU A 4 6.31 -21.67 -0.96
N ILE A 5 5.45 -20.69 -0.65
CA ILE A 5 4.86 -20.57 0.71
C ILE A 5 3.91 -21.71 1.00
N ILE A 6 3.05 -22.06 0.02
CA ILE A 6 2.12 -23.19 0.17
C ILE A 6 2.89 -24.50 0.25
N LEU A 7 3.93 -24.68 -0.56
CA LEU A 7 4.82 -25.84 -0.50
C LEU A 7 5.48 -25.94 0.88
N ASN A 8 5.98 -24.83 1.42
CA ASN A 8 6.60 -24.84 2.75
C ASN A 8 5.59 -25.21 3.85
N TRP A 9 4.35 -24.73 3.81
CA TRP A 9 3.32 -25.16 4.78
C TRP A 9 2.97 -26.64 4.63
N LEU A 10 2.91 -27.16 3.40
CA LEU A 10 2.69 -28.59 3.17
C LEU A 10 3.87 -29.44 3.67
N GLU A 11 5.10 -28.96 3.52
CA GLU A 11 6.30 -29.59 4.09
C GLU A 11 6.30 -29.56 5.62
N GLU A 12 5.88 -28.46 6.25
CA GLU A 12 5.71 -28.35 7.70
C GLU A 12 4.68 -29.36 8.23
N ILE A 13 3.55 -29.55 7.53
CA ILE A 13 2.56 -30.59 7.88
C ILE A 13 3.19 -31.99 7.73
N ALA A 14 3.87 -32.26 6.62
CA ALA A 14 4.50 -33.56 6.38
C ALA A 14 5.57 -33.91 7.42
N GLN A 15 6.24 -32.89 7.99
CA GLN A 15 7.22 -33.03 9.06
C GLN A 15 6.61 -33.03 10.47
N GLY A 16 5.28 -32.88 10.61
CA GLY A 16 4.59 -32.81 11.90
C GLY A 16 4.85 -31.53 12.69
N LYS A 17 5.35 -30.48 12.03
CA LYS A 17 5.66 -29.17 12.63
C LYS A 17 4.46 -28.23 12.70
N ALA A 18 3.43 -28.49 11.90
CA ALA A 18 2.18 -27.75 11.89
C ALA A 18 1.00 -28.73 11.77
N GLN A 19 -0.12 -28.43 12.41
CA GLN A 19 -1.35 -29.19 12.22
C GLN A 19 -2.10 -28.70 10.98
N PRO A 20 -2.77 -29.59 10.21
CA PRO A 20 -3.56 -29.19 9.05
C PRO A 20 -4.58 -28.08 9.35
N GLU A 21 -5.19 -28.07 10.55
CA GLU A 21 -6.16 -27.06 10.98
C GLU A 21 -5.54 -25.67 11.14
N GLU A 22 -4.27 -25.59 11.53
CA GLU A 22 -3.53 -24.32 11.65
C GLU A 22 -3.21 -23.74 10.29
N VAL A 23 -2.79 -24.58 9.34
CA VAL A 23 -2.55 -24.18 7.96
C VAL A 23 -3.86 -23.80 7.25
N LEU A 24 -4.96 -24.49 7.53
CA LEU A 24 -6.30 -24.14 7.05
C LEU A 24 -6.74 -22.75 7.50
N LYS A 25 -6.45 -22.35 8.75
CA LYS A 25 -6.70 -20.97 9.21
C LYS A 25 -5.87 -19.96 8.43
N LYS A 26 -4.57 -20.24 8.23
CA LYS A 26 -3.68 -19.39 7.42
C LYS A 26 -4.16 -19.27 5.97
N LEU A 27 -4.75 -20.32 5.41
CA LEU A 27 -5.34 -20.35 4.06
C LEU A 27 -6.67 -19.61 3.97
N ASN A 28 -7.50 -19.61 5.03
CA ASN A 28 -8.78 -18.89 5.04
C ASN A 28 -8.58 -17.37 5.03
N ASP A 29 -7.54 -16.87 5.69
CA ASP A 29 -7.13 -15.46 5.67
C ASP A 29 -6.32 -15.11 4.41
N PHE A 30 -6.26 -16.02 3.44
CA PHE A 30 -5.51 -15.90 2.19
C PHE A 30 -6.48 -15.85 1.01
N PRO A 31 -6.38 -14.88 0.08
CA PRO A 31 -5.39 -13.81 -0.01
C PRO A 31 -5.79 -12.50 0.69
N TYR A 32 -6.90 -12.52 1.45
CA TYR A 32 -7.50 -11.33 2.04
C TYR A 32 -7.48 -11.36 3.56
N GLN A 33 -6.99 -10.30 4.18
CA GLN A 33 -7.13 -10.11 5.62
C GLN A 33 -8.43 -9.37 5.91
N ASN A 34 -9.33 -9.98 6.68
CA ASN A 34 -10.58 -9.36 7.12
C ASN A 34 -10.36 -8.58 8.43
N LEU A 35 -10.54 -7.27 8.40
CA LEU A 35 -10.44 -6.40 9.58
C LEU A 35 -11.80 -6.15 10.27
N GLY A 36 -12.85 -6.86 9.88
CA GLY A 36 -14.23 -6.68 10.34
C GLY A 36 -15.00 -5.58 9.60
N PHE A 37 -14.31 -4.57 9.07
CA PHE A 37 -14.90 -3.47 8.28
C PHE A 37 -14.36 -3.36 6.85
N ALA A 38 -13.30 -4.12 6.52
CA ALA A 38 -12.70 -4.17 5.20
C ALA A 38 -11.99 -5.52 4.99
N ASN A 39 -12.02 -6.02 3.75
CA ASN A 39 -11.20 -7.14 3.31
C ASN A 39 -10.03 -6.58 2.49
N ILE A 40 -8.81 -6.75 2.98
CA ILE A 40 -7.60 -6.17 2.38
C ILE A 40 -6.89 -7.23 1.55
N ASP A 41 -6.57 -6.91 0.29
CA ASP A 41 -5.83 -7.81 -0.60
C ASP A 41 -4.33 -7.76 -0.32
N THR A 42 -3.91 -8.52 0.69
CA THR A 42 -2.50 -8.66 1.08
C THR A 42 -1.62 -9.25 -0.03
N HIS A 43 -2.20 -9.90 -1.03
CA HIS A 43 -1.48 -10.53 -2.15
C HIS A 43 -1.29 -9.63 -3.36
N ARG A 44 -1.86 -8.43 -3.37
CA ARG A 44 -1.78 -7.55 -4.54
C ARG A 44 -0.33 -7.25 -4.91
N ASN A 45 0.55 -7.12 -3.91
CA ASN A 45 1.98 -6.92 -4.12
C ASN A 45 2.63 -8.06 -4.90
N LEU A 46 2.32 -9.31 -4.55
CA LEU A 46 2.86 -10.48 -5.23
C LEU A 46 2.37 -10.60 -6.68
N ARG A 47 1.12 -10.22 -6.96
CA ARG A 47 0.53 -10.37 -8.31
C ARG A 47 0.91 -9.21 -9.24
N ASN A 48 0.98 -7.99 -8.71
CA ASN A 48 1.07 -6.76 -9.50
C ASN A 48 2.31 -5.92 -9.17
N GLY A 49 3.18 -6.39 -8.27
CA GLY A 49 4.36 -5.66 -7.79
C GLY A 49 4.07 -4.56 -6.76
N ASN A 50 2.80 -4.25 -6.49
CA ASN A 50 2.39 -3.10 -5.66
C ASN A 50 1.27 -3.45 -4.68
N SER A 51 1.32 -2.86 -3.49
CA SER A 51 0.31 -3.05 -2.45
C SER A 51 -1.02 -2.38 -2.82
N GLU A 52 -2.07 -2.70 -2.06
CA GLU A 52 -3.37 -2.03 -2.20
C GLU A 52 -3.27 -0.56 -1.75
N VAL A 53 -4.02 0.31 -2.44
CA VAL A 53 -4.09 1.75 -2.12
C VAL A 53 -5.29 1.99 -1.22
N ILE A 54 -5.06 2.67 -0.11
CA ILE A 54 -6.10 3.02 0.85
C ILE A 54 -6.74 4.34 0.42
N TYR A 55 -7.97 4.27 -0.09
CA TYR A 55 -8.76 5.47 -0.37
C TYR A 55 -9.34 6.04 0.94
N CYS A 56 -8.80 7.15 1.45
CA CYS A 56 -9.20 7.72 2.74
C CYS A 56 -10.64 8.29 2.80
N PRO A 57 -11.16 8.98 1.78
CA PRO A 57 -12.47 9.61 1.89
C PRO A 57 -13.60 8.61 2.20
N GLY A 58 -14.43 8.97 3.18
CA GLY A 58 -15.54 8.15 3.66
C GLY A 58 -15.16 7.07 4.68
N LYS A 59 -13.88 6.97 5.09
CA LYS A 59 -13.42 6.09 6.19
C LYS A 59 -13.14 6.91 7.45
N THR A 60 -13.25 6.26 8.60
CA THR A 60 -12.77 6.86 9.86
C THR A 60 -11.25 6.76 9.94
N ILE A 61 -10.63 7.62 10.77
CA ILE A 61 -9.17 7.61 10.94
C ILE A 61 -8.70 6.25 11.48
N GLU A 62 -9.44 5.67 12.43
CA GLU A 62 -9.14 4.37 13.03
C GLU A 62 -9.14 3.26 11.97
N GLN A 63 -10.11 3.28 11.05
CA GLN A 63 -10.18 2.33 9.94
C GLN A 63 -8.96 2.47 9.02
N ILE A 64 -8.58 3.71 8.67
CA ILE A 64 -7.43 3.98 7.80
C ILE A 64 -6.13 3.48 8.46
N VAL A 65 -5.91 3.83 9.74
CA VAL A 65 -4.71 3.43 10.49
C VAL A 65 -4.62 1.91 10.61
N ALA A 66 -5.73 1.23 10.90
CA ALA A 66 -5.76 -0.22 10.99
C ALA A 66 -5.43 -0.89 9.64
N ILE A 67 -6.01 -0.41 8.53
CA ILE A 67 -5.67 -0.90 7.17
C ILE A 67 -4.19 -0.64 6.87
N PHE A 68 -3.70 0.57 7.13
CA PHE A 68 -2.32 0.95 6.83
C PHE A 68 -1.32 0.08 7.60
N LYS A 69 -1.56 -0.15 8.90
CA LYS A 69 -0.73 -1.01 9.74
C LYS A 69 -0.71 -2.46 9.24
N ALA A 70 -1.86 -3.00 8.86
CA ALA A 70 -1.97 -4.36 8.33
C ALA A 70 -1.17 -4.52 7.03
N LEU A 71 -1.31 -3.57 6.09
CA LEU A 71 -0.55 -3.56 4.85
C LEU A 71 0.96 -3.36 5.08
N ALA A 72 1.34 -2.47 6.00
CA ALA A 72 2.73 -2.14 6.31
C ALA A 72 3.53 -3.31 6.92
N ALA A 73 2.84 -4.27 7.53
CA ALA A 73 3.45 -5.49 8.06
C ALA A 73 3.88 -6.47 6.96
N GLN A 74 3.28 -6.39 5.77
CA GLN A 74 3.45 -7.39 4.70
C GLN A 74 3.98 -6.80 3.40
N SER A 75 3.92 -5.47 3.24
CA SER A 75 4.32 -4.77 2.02
C SER A 75 5.50 -3.81 2.27
N LEU A 76 6.40 -3.71 1.29
CA LEU A 76 7.48 -2.72 1.31
C LEU A 76 6.97 -1.30 1.08
N ASN A 77 5.96 -1.16 0.22
CA ASN A 77 5.33 0.11 -0.10
C ASN A 77 3.83 0.04 0.21
N VAL A 78 3.30 1.07 0.88
CA VAL A 78 1.87 1.24 1.18
C VAL A 78 1.50 2.69 0.91
N MET A 79 0.32 2.93 0.36
CA MET A 79 -0.14 4.28 0.02
C MET A 79 -1.56 4.50 0.50
N ALA A 80 -1.79 5.60 1.22
CA ALA A 80 -3.10 6.12 1.53
C ALA A 80 -3.32 7.44 0.78
N SER A 81 -4.28 7.46 -0.15
CA SER A 81 -4.55 8.61 -1.00
C SER A 81 -5.63 9.51 -0.40
N ARG A 82 -5.54 10.81 -0.74
CA ARG A 82 -6.43 11.88 -0.24
C ARG A 82 -6.52 11.92 1.29
N ALA A 83 -5.39 11.66 1.94
CA ALA A 83 -5.23 11.70 3.39
C ALA A 83 -5.07 13.14 3.88
N THR A 84 -5.71 13.43 5.02
CA THR A 84 -5.50 14.68 5.77
C THR A 84 -4.23 14.59 6.63
N SER A 85 -3.77 15.72 7.15
CA SER A 85 -2.69 15.77 8.15
C SER A 85 -3.01 14.94 9.39
N ASP A 86 -4.26 14.95 9.86
CA ASP A 86 -4.67 14.20 11.05
C ASP A 86 -4.54 12.68 10.84
N VAL A 87 -4.88 12.21 9.64
CA VAL A 87 -4.65 10.80 9.25
C VAL A 87 -3.16 10.48 9.27
N PHE A 88 -2.32 11.39 8.77
CA PHE A 88 -0.87 11.21 8.80
C PHE A 88 -0.33 11.08 10.22
N GLU A 89 -0.70 11.98 11.13
CA GLU A 89 -0.19 11.97 12.51
C GLU A 89 -0.52 10.65 13.22
N GLU A 90 -1.76 10.16 13.07
CA GLU A 90 -2.17 8.88 13.65
C GLU A 90 -1.47 7.67 13.01
N ILE A 91 -1.25 7.70 11.68
CA ILE A 91 -0.43 6.68 11.00
C ILE A 91 1.01 6.74 11.51
N LYS A 92 1.61 7.93 11.61
CA LYS A 92 3.01 8.16 12.00
C LYS A 92 3.29 7.65 13.41
N ALA A 93 2.33 7.80 14.32
CA ALA A 93 2.41 7.28 15.69
C ALA A 93 2.53 5.74 15.72
N GLN A 94 1.91 5.03 14.77
CA GLN A 94 1.93 3.56 14.71
C GLN A 94 3.00 3.01 13.74
N VAL A 95 3.33 3.78 12.71
CA VAL A 95 4.30 3.44 11.67
C VAL A 95 5.25 4.63 11.48
N PRO A 96 6.31 4.75 12.31
CA PRO A 96 7.20 5.91 12.32
C PRO A 96 7.94 6.18 11.02
N GLU A 97 8.04 5.20 10.12
CA GLU A 97 8.65 5.34 8.79
C GLU A 97 7.72 6.01 7.76
N ALA A 98 6.44 6.23 8.07
CA ALA A 98 5.51 6.84 7.12
C ALA A 98 5.90 8.30 6.80
N GLU A 99 5.72 8.69 5.55
CA GLU A 99 5.97 10.03 5.01
C GLU A 99 4.65 10.66 4.54
N TYR A 100 4.50 11.99 4.68
CA TYR A 100 3.35 12.73 4.17
C TYR A 100 3.76 13.65 3.02
N PHE A 101 3.09 13.47 1.89
CA PHE A 101 3.20 14.33 0.71
C PHE A 101 2.03 15.30 0.72
N GLU A 102 2.20 16.43 1.41
CA GLU A 102 1.13 17.39 1.70
C GLU A 102 0.38 17.86 0.43
N LYS A 103 1.10 18.29 -0.61
CA LYS A 103 0.49 18.74 -1.87
C LYS A 103 -0.33 17.64 -2.56
N ALA A 104 0.17 16.41 -2.52
CA ALA A 104 -0.47 15.24 -3.11
C ALA A 104 -1.58 14.65 -2.21
N LYS A 105 -1.65 15.07 -0.94
CA LYS A 105 -2.48 14.47 0.11
C LYS A 105 -2.29 12.96 0.18
N ILE A 106 -1.04 12.50 0.14
CA ILE A 106 -0.69 11.08 0.22
C ILE A 106 0.12 10.81 1.49
N VAL A 107 -0.29 9.82 2.27
CA VAL A 107 0.59 9.18 3.28
C VAL A 107 1.14 7.92 2.67
N ALA A 108 2.46 7.73 2.72
CA ALA A 108 3.08 6.53 2.19
C ALA A 108 4.10 5.93 3.16
N LEU A 109 4.15 4.61 3.17
CA LEU A 109 5.33 3.87 3.58
C LEU A 109 6.06 3.52 2.29
N TRP A 110 7.31 3.97 2.12
CA TRP A 110 8.02 3.84 0.84
C TRP A 110 9.43 3.27 1.03
N ARG A 111 9.51 1.98 1.41
CA ARG A 111 10.78 1.30 1.70
C ARG A 111 11.55 0.89 0.44
N ASN A 112 10.85 0.67 -0.68
CA ASN A 112 11.45 0.25 -1.94
C ASN A 112 11.25 1.31 -3.04
N LYS A 113 12.32 2.04 -3.37
CA LYS A 113 12.32 3.14 -4.36
C LYS A 113 12.84 2.72 -5.74
N LYS A 114 12.60 1.47 -6.15
CA LYS A 114 12.99 0.98 -7.49
C LYS A 114 12.29 1.80 -8.58
N THR A 115 13.06 2.28 -9.54
CA THR A 115 12.56 3.02 -10.71
C THR A 115 12.78 2.26 -12.00
N SER A 116 11.77 2.24 -12.86
CA SER A 116 11.85 1.81 -14.25
C SER A 116 12.56 2.85 -15.12
N SER A 117 12.94 2.47 -16.35
CA SER A 117 13.63 3.36 -17.30
C SER A 117 12.70 4.33 -18.04
N GLY A 118 11.39 4.11 -18.01
CA GLY A 118 10.39 4.97 -18.65
C GLY A 118 10.11 6.24 -17.85
N ILE A 119 9.83 7.35 -18.56
CA ILE A 119 9.45 8.63 -17.95
C ILE A 119 7.98 8.93 -18.26
N ILE A 120 7.20 9.22 -17.24
CA ILE A 120 5.83 9.73 -17.34
C ILE A 120 5.87 11.26 -17.23
N GLY A 121 5.31 11.97 -18.20
CA GLY A 121 5.09 13.41 -18.09
C GLY A 121 3.73 13.70 -17.44
N VAL A 122 3.70 14.53 -16.40
CA VAL A 122 2.47 15.05 -15.80
C VAL A 122 2.40 16.55 -16.07
N LEU A 123 1.39 16.96 -16.83
CA LEU A 123 1.18 18.34 -17.27
C LEU A 123 -0.07 18.91 -16.58
N SER A 124 0.01 20.14 -16.08
CA SER A 124 -1.15 20.87 -15.56
C SER A 124 -1.09 22.36 -15.91
N ALA A 125 -2.25 22.98 -16.14
CA ALA A 125 -2.34 24.35 -16.64
C ALA A 125 -2.59 25.39 -15.54
N GLY A 126 -3.21 25.01 -14.41
CA GLY A 126 -3.55 25.93 -13.34
C GLY A 126 -3.12 25.47 -11.95
N THR A 127 -2.95 26.44 -11.04
CA THR A 127 -2.63 26.18 -9.63
C THR A 127 -3.71 25.36 -8.91
N ALA A 128 -4.95 25.39 -9.39
CA ALA A 128 -6.05 24.57 -8.89
C ALA A 128 -5.84 23.07 -9.16
N ASP A 129 -5.12 22.72 -10.23
CA ASP A 129 -4.85 21.34 -10.62
C ASP A 129 -3.67 20.74 -9.84
N LEU A 130 -2.87 21.58 -9.17
CA LEU A 130 -1.61 21.18 -8.56
C LEU A 130 -1.76 20.00 -7.58
N ALA A 131 -2.83 20.00 -6.79
CA ALA A 131 -3.08 18.89 -5.85
C ALA A 131 -3.33 17.56 -6.57
N VAL A 132 -4.09 17.59 -7.67
CA VAL A 132 -4.38 16.40 -8.48
C VAL A 132 -3.14 15.97 -9.27
N ALA A 133 -2.39 16.92 -9.80
CA ALA A 133 -1.15 16.67 -10.52
C ALA A 133 -0.09 16.03 -9.60
N GLU A 134 0.07 16.53 -8.38
CA GLU A 134 0.99 15.97 -7.38
C GLU A 134 0.52 14.58 -6.90
N GLU A 135 -0.79 14.36 -6.70
CA GLU A 135 -1.34 13.02 -6.40
C GLU A 135 -0.94 12.01 -7.50
N ALA A 136 -1.07 12.40 -8.77
CA ALA A 136 -0.68 11.56 -9.91
C ALA A 136 0.84 11.30 -9.95
N CYS A 137 1.65 12.33 -9.70
CA CYS A 137 3.11 12.22 -9.70
C CYS A 137 3.61 11.26 -8.62
N ILE A 138 3.21 11.50 -7.37
CA ILE A 138 3.64 10.68 -6.23
C ILE A 138 3.12 9.25 -6.37
N THR A 139 1.90 9.05 -6.86
CA THR A 139 1.37 7.72 -7.16
C THR A 139 2.27 6.99 -8.17
N ALA A 140 2.59 7.62 -9.30
CA ALA A 140 3.43 7.01 -10.33
C ALA A 140 4.86 6.70 -9.81
N GLU A 141 5.43 7.56 -8.98
CA GLU A 141 6.75 7.34 -8.38
C GLU A 141 6.75 6.16 -7.39
N ILE A 142 5.76 6.07 -6.51
CA ILE A 142 5.60 4.95 -5.57
C ILE A 142 5.41 3.62 -6.32
N LEU A 143 4.73 3.65 -7.48
CA LEU A 143 4.54 2.50 -8.36
C LEU A 143 5.77 2.20 -9.24
N GLY A 144 6.85 2.99 -9.13
CA GLY A 144 8.15 2.71 -9.74
C GLY A 144 8.41 3.39 -11.08
N SER A 145 7.68 4.44 -11.44
CA SER A 145 7.97 5.25 -12.63
C SER A 145 8.80 6.49 -12.30
N GLN A 146 9.61 6.95 -13.26
CA GLN A 146 10.18 8.29 -13.19
C GLN A 146 9.12 9.29 -13.68
N VAL A 147 8.99 10.43 -13.00
CA VAL A 147 7.97 11.43 -13.34
C VAL A 147 8.61 12.78 -13.66
N ARG A 148 8.23 13.35 -14.81
CA ARG A 148 8.54 14.73 -15.18
C ARG A 148 7.30 15.61 -14.94
N ARG A 149 7.42 16.50 -13.96
CA ARG A 149 6.42 17.49 -13.59
C ARG A 149 6.53 18.72 -14.50
N ILE A 150 5.44 19.12 -15.14
CA ILE A 150 5.35 20.31 -15.99
C ILE A 150 4.10 21.07 -15.56
N TYR A 151 4.27 22.17 -14.84
CA TYR A 151 3.18 22.96 -14.30
C TYR A 151 3.06 24.29 -15.04
N ASP A 152 1.85 24.83 -15.05
CA ASP A 152 1.47 26.11 -15.66
C ASP A 152 1.76 26.19 -17.17
N VAL A 153 1.30 25.17 -17.92
CA VAL A 153 1.42 25.04 -19.40
C VAL A 153 0.09 25.00 -20.13
#